data_AF-A0A167W793-F1
#
_entry.id   AF-A0A167W793-F1
#
_cell.length_a   1.000
_cell.length_b   1.000
_cell.length_c   1.000
_cell.angle_alpha   90.00
_cell.angle_beta   90.00
_cell.angle_gamma   90.00
#
_symmetry.space_group_name_H-M   'P 1'
#
loop_
_entity.id
_entity.type
_entity.pdbx_description
1 polymer ?
#
loop_
_entity_poly.entity_id
_entity_poly.type
_entity_poly.pdbx_seq_one_letter_code
_entity_poly.pdbx_strand_id
1 'polypeptide(L)'
;QTSLYKAPGPDGVSNSVYMHCVDILVPWLGKLFRATFRLKHYPARWQVYDTIVLRKQGKTDYTLTKVYHPIALLTTMAKLL
;
A
#
# COMPACT_ATOMS: atom_id res chain seq x y z
N GLN A 1 -1.86 4.50 14.31
CA GLN A 1 -2.82 5.31 13.52
C GLN A 1 -2.22 5.60 12.15
N THR A 2 -2.86 5.15 11.07
CA THR A 2 -2.46 5.50 9.69
C THR A 2 -3.09 6.85 9.33
N SER A 3 -2.28 7.82 8.91
CA SER A 3 -2.81 9.09 8.37
C SER A 3 -3.75 8.83 7.18
N LEU A 4 -4.87 9.57 7.16
CA LEU A 4 -5.95 9.44 6.16
C LEU A 4 -5.46 9.73 4.74
N TYR A 5 -4.51 10.65 4.59
CA TYR A 5 -4.08 11.19 3.30
C TYR A 5 -2.64 10.81 2.96
N LYS A 6 -2.21 9.61 3.37
CA LYS A 6 -0.97 9.03 2.83
C LYS A 6 -1.13 8.76 1.32
N ALA A 7 0.00 8.77 0.61
CA ALA A 7 0.04 8.44 -0.81
C ALA A 7 -0.65 7.08 -1.06
N PRO A 8 -1.59 7.01 -2.00
CA PRO A 8 -2.27 5.76 -2.35
C PRO A 8 -1.31 4.83 -3.08
N GLY A 9 -1.72 3.56 -3.22
CA GLY A 9 -1.05 2.64 -4.13
C GLY A 9 -1.43 2.90 -5.59
N PRO A 10 -1.08 1.99 -6.50
CA PRO A 10 -1.35 2.12 -7.93
C PRO A 10 -2.85 2.19 -8.29
N ASP A 11 -3.73 1.81 -7.36
CA ASP A 11 -5.19 1.89 -7.52
C ASP A 11 -5.76 3.29 -7.21
N GLY A 12 -4.95 4.22 -6.69
CA GLY A 12 -5.37 5.58 -6.38
C GLY A 12 -6.30 5.70 -5.16
N VAL A 13 -6.61 4.60 -4.48
CA VAL A 13 -7.58 4.62 -3.37
C VAL A 13 -6.89 5.06 -2.08
N SER A 14 -7.28 6.23 -1.58
CA SER A 14 -6.80 6.81 -0.32
C SER A 14 -7.27 5.99 0.91
N ASN A 15 -6.47 6.00 1.99
CA ASN A 15 -6.87 5.43 3.28
C ASN A 15 -8.17 6.04 3.82
N SER A 16 -8.46 7.30 3.48
CA SER A 16 -9.69 7.98 3.88
C SER A 16 -10.95 7.23 3.43
N VAL A 17 -10.96 6.59 2.27
CA VAL A 17 -12.10 5.79 1.79
C VAL A 17 -12.34 4.60 2.72
N TYR A 18 -11.28 3.90 3.12
CA TYR A 18 -11.39 2.74 4.02
C TYR A 18 -11.85 3.13 5.42
N MET A 19 -11.38 4.28 5.91
CA MET A 19 -11.75 4.77 7.24
C MET A 19 -13.19 5.29 7.30
N HIS A 20 -13.62 6.05 6.28
CA HIS A 20 -14.98 6.61 6.25
C HIS A 20 -16.04 5.58 5.84
N CYS A 21 -15.68 4.55 5.07
CA CYS A 21 -16.61 3.52 4.60
C CYS A 21 -16.43 2.18 5.33
N VAL A 22 -15.88 2.18 6.55
CA VAL A 22 -15.53 0.96 7.29
C VAL A 22 -16.72 0.00 7.45
N ASP A 23 -17.89 0.52 7.83
CA ASP A 23 -19.09 -0.28 8.08
C ASP A 23 -19.62 -0.95 6.81
N ILE A 24 -19.37 -0.32 5.66
CA ILE A 24 -19.76 -0.85 4.35
C ILE A 24 -18.72 -1.86 3.86
N LEU A 25 -17.43 -1.56 4.00
CA LEU A 25 -16.34 -2.33 3.38
C LEU A 25 -15.97 -3.58 4.18
N VAL A 26 -15.95 -3.53 5.51
CA VAL A 26 -15.49 -4.63 6.38
C VAL A 26 -16.23 -5.95 6.12
N PRO A 27 -17.57 -5.99 5.96
CA PRO A 27 -18.29 -7.23 5.66
C PRO A 27 -17.84 -7.93 4.37
N TRP A 28 -17.35 -7.16 3.38
CA TRP A 28 -16.88 -7.68 2.09
C TRP A 28 -15.39 -8.00 2.11
N LEU A 29 -14.57 -7.08 2.63
CA LEU A 29 -13.12 -7.27 2.73
C LEU A 29 -12.79 -8.50 3.58
N GLY A 30 -13.48 -8.71 4.69
CA GLY A 30 -13.27 -9.91 5.51
C GLY A 30 -13.55 -11.22 4.77
N LYS A 31 -14.57 -11.25 3.89
CA LYS A 31 -14.85 -12.43 3.04
C LYS A 31 -13.76 -12.63 1.98
N LEU A 32 -13.34 -11.54 1.34
CA LEU A 32 -12.30 -11.56 0.32
C LEU A 32 -10.95 -12.04 0.90
N PHE A 33 -10.55 -11.49 2.05
CA PHE A 33 -9.30 -11.84 2.73
C PHE A 33 -9.28 -13.31 3.15
N ARG A 34 -10.37 -13.81 3.74
CA ARG A 34 -10.48 -15.25 4.04
C ARG A 34 -10.41 -16.12 2.79
N ALA A 35 -10.98 -15.67 1.67
CA ALA A 35 -10.91 -16.42 0.41
C ALA A 35 -9.47 -16.53 -0.10
N THR A 36 -8.64 -15.49 0.05
CA THR A 36 -7.21 -15.53 -0.31
C THR A 36 -6.48 -16.68 0.39
N PHE A 37 -6.67 -16.84 1.70
CA PHE A 37 -6.06 -17.94 2.45
C PHE A 37 -6.67 -19.30 2.11
N ARG A 38 -8.01 -19.40 2.07
CA ARG A 38 -8.72 -20.66 1.81
C ARG A 38 -8.39 -21.23 0.43
N LEU A 39 -8.33 -20.38 -0.59
CA LEU A 39 -8.05 -20.76 -1.96
C LEU A 39 -6.54 -20.81 -2.27
N LYS A 40 -5.68 -20.43 -1.31
CA LYS A 40 -4.23 -20.23 -1.51
C LYS A 40 -3.93 -19.36 -2.74
N HIS A 41 -4.76 -18.34 -2.96
CA HIS A 41 -4.70 -17.48 -4.12
C HIS A 41 -4.58 -16.02 -3.71
N TYR A 42 -3.41 -15.43 -3.96
CA TYR A 42 -3.18 -14.00 -3.76
C TYR A 42 -3.41 -13.25 -5.07
N PRO A 43 -4.37 -12.31 -5.15
CA PRO A 43 -4.69 -11.59 -6.37
C PRO A 43 -3.46 -10.92 -6.99
N ALA A 44 -3.22 -11.13 -8.29
CA ALA A 44 -2.08 -10.56 -9.00
C ALA A 44 -2.03 -9.02 -8.88
N ARG A 45 -3.19 -8.36 -8.89
CA ARG A 45 -3.29 -6.90 -8.73
C ARG A 45 -2.76 -6.40 -7.38
N TRP A 46 -2.81 -7.21 -6.33
CA TRP A 46 -2.26 -6.85 -5.02
C TRP A 46 -0.73 -6.99 -4.96
N GLN A 47 -0.12 -7.71 -5.91
CA GLN A 47 1.33 -7.84 -6.04
C GLN A 47 1.97 -6.66 -6.77
N VAL A 48 1.15 -5.79 -7.38
CA VAL A 48 1.61 -4.58 -8.09
C VAL A 48 1.79 -3.43 -7.10
N TYR A 49 2.94 -2.76 -7.18
CA TYR A 49 3.27 -1.61 -6.35
C TYR A 49 4.16 -0.62 -7.12
N ASP A 50 4.05 0.66 -6.77
CA ASP A 50 4.95 1.69 -7.30
C ASP A 50 6.14 1.85 -6.36
N THR A 51 7.35 1.83 -6.90
CA THR A 51 8.56 2.12 -6.10
C THR A 51 8.99 3.55 -6.33
N ILE A 52 8.78 4.40 -5.33
CA ILE A 52 9.25 5.77 -5.33
C ILE A 52 10.61 5.83 -4.64
N VAL A 53 11.61 6.40 -5.31
CA VAL A 53 12.96 6.53 -4.78
C VAL A 53 13.14 7.94 -4.21
N LEU A 54 13.19 8.06 -2.88
CA LEU A 54 13.38 9.34 -2.18
C LEU A 54 14.85 9.59 -1.86
N ARG A 55 15.25 10.85 -1.81
CA ARG A 55 16.61 11.28 -1.42
C ARG A 55 16.73 11.36 0.11
N LYS A 56 17.85 10.88 0.66
CA LYS A 56 18.22 11.14 2.07
C LYS A 56 18.57 12.61 2.25
N GLN A 57 18.03 13.24 3.29
CA GLN A 57 18.42 14.60 3.65
C GLN A 57 19.88 14.63 4.17
N GLY A 58 20.58 15.73 3.90
CA GLY A 58 21.94 15.96 4.42
C GLY A 58 23.04 15.14 3.76
N LYS A 59 22.80 14.56 2.58
CA LYS A 59 23.86 13.91 1.78
C LYS A 59 24.34 14.84 0.67
N THR A 60 25.65 14.85 0.45
CA THR A 60 26.34 15.73 -0.50
C THR A 60 26.55 15.09 -1.87
N ASP A 61 26.73 13.76 -1.91
CA ASP A 61 26.94 13.01 -3.15
C ASP A 61 25.74 12.10 -3.46
N TYR A 62 24.99 12.45 -4.50
CA TYR A 62 23.79 11.73 -4.97
C TYR A 62 24.06 10.71 -6.09
N THR A 63 25.33 10.44 -6.40
CA THR A 63 25.74 9.38 -7.33
C THR A 63 25.74 8.01 -6.66
N LEU A 64 25.80 7.95 -5.33
CA LEU A 64 25.82 6.72 -4.54
C LEU A 64 24.40 6.20 -4.28
N THR A 65 24.11 4.95 -4.64
CA THR A 65 22.81 4.30 -4.37
C THR A 65 22.41 4.30 -2.89
N LYS A 66 23.39 4.27 -1.97
CA LYS A 66 23.19 4.29 -0.50
C LYS A 66 22.54 5.58 0.02
N VAL A 67 22.49 6.65 -0.78
CA VAL A 67 21.89 7.95 -0.39
C VAL A 67 20.40 8.05 -0.73
N TYR A 68 19.80 6.99 -1.25
CA TYR A 68 18.37 6.92 -1.55
C TYR A 68 17.62 6.00 -0.59
N HIS A 69 16.31 6.22 -0.49
CA HIS A 69 15.34 5.40 0.22
C HIS A 69 14.23 5.00 -0.77
N PRO A 70 14.26 3.76 -1.28
CA PRO A 70 13.12 3.23 -2.03
C PRO A 70 11.94 3.02 -1.07
N ILE A 71 10.76 3.44 -1.49
CA ILE A 71 9.50 3.23 -0.79
C ILE A 71 8.55 2.57 -1.78
N ALA A 72 8.05 1.39 -1.41
CA ALA A 72 7.01 0.70 -2.15
C ALA A 72 5.62 1.20 -1.71
N LEU A 73 4.83 1.69 -2.66
CA LEU A 73 3.43 2.05 -2.47
C LEU A 73 2.57 0.89 -2.96
N LEU A 74 2.09 0.07 -2.02
CA LEU A 74 1.11 -0.98 -2.29
C LEU A 74 -0.32 -0.42 -2.24
N THR A 75 -1.27 -1.11 -2.88
CA THR A 75 -2.71 -0.84 -2.66
C THR A 75 -3.06 -1.01 -1.18
N THR A 76 -4.06 -0.28 -0.70
CA THR A 76 -4.44 -0.36 0.72
C THR A 76 -5.03 -1.73 1.08
N MET A 77 -5.73 -2.39 0.15
CA MET A 77 -6.16 -3.79 0.34
C MET A 77 -4.98 -4.73 0.59
N ALA A 78 -3.92 -4.63 -0.21
CA ALA A 78 -2.71 -5.45 -0.05
C ALA A 78 -1.98 -5.17 1.27
N LYS A 79 -2.07 -3.95 1.80
CA LYS A 79 -1.50 -3.58 3.11
C LYS A 79 -2.35 -4.04 4.29
N LEU A 80 -3.65 -4.24 4.10
CA LEU A 80 -4.61 -4.61 5.14
C LEU A 80 -4.76 -6.13 5.30
N LEU A 81 -4.53 -6.90 4.23
CA LEU A 81 -4.51 -8.37 4.25
C LEU A 81 -3.31 -8.88 5.07
#